data_AF-A0AAD1V6T1-F1
#
_entry.id   AF-A0AAD1V6T1-F1
#
_cell.length_a   1.000
_cell.length_b   1.000
_cell.length_c   1.000
_cell.angle_alpha   90.00
_cell.angle_beta   90.00
_cell.angle_gamma   90.00
#
_symmetry.space_group_name_H-M   'P 1'
#
loop_
_entity.id
_entity.type
_entity.pdbx_description
1 polymer ?
#
loop_
_entity_poly.entity_id
_entity_poly.type
_entity_poly.pdbx_seq_one_letter_code
_entity_poly.pdbx_strand_id
1 'polypeptide(L)'
;MINPDEKLQELINAVQEISPHLANYWQATAIIESLGYTDRIIRAEFGFDNARDLGQYVYEYLNNAPVSPKPTKKDDIWKTISYQILTFINEFSQSFVYALPLIMMLAMEYLGIGEKKQVISPELASLFTIVTMASLTTAGGFVQMISRRGLFYMTLGEIHQAQRVSTSLLSLGIITTIFLGFFGLWFGFYRSLFADNYIIIAVFYYLLLSILWMFLAVLSILSRWSGPLVLIGLSVLFLFLRLQLGLGTLIAQIWAMFVGLLVVIGLVLFWFIKHKDTDTGSPVQLPRLSAVVYLMSPYFGYGLAYFSFIFADRIVAGLTINPASGLLFAIDMKYQKGMDLALLNFLILVPLVQYLGYTFISYWYSKSKILTVHNLAKFSSRLFFLYWLAIIMAIIFFGLSVFLTVGILRPDNWTQPEIMQALWGCLGYFFFVLGLFNGLILFSLNQGFAIFRTLIIALLVNIVVGYTLAHTISVFFTVFGLIAGGFVFMILSGKKVFKALKKPDYAYYLGGY
;
A
#
# COMPACT_ATOMS: atom_id res chain seq x y z
N MET A 1 31.18 22.35 -30.46
CA MET A 1 30.29 23.53 -30.45
C MET A 1 29.04 23.12 -31.21
N ILE A 2 27.90 23.04 -30.54
CA ILE A 2 26.61 22.67 -31.15
C ILE A 2 26.18 23.84 -32.04
N ASN A 3 25.68 23.55 -33.25
CA ASN A 3 25.24 24.58 -34.18
C ASN A 3 24.07 25.36 -33.56
N PRO A 4 24.04 26.71 -33.55
CA PRO A 4 22.92 27.50 -33.01
C PRO A 4 21.54 27.05 -33.48
N ASP A 5 21.42 26.56 -34.73
CA ASP A 5 20.17 26.03 -35.28
C ASP A 5 19.72 24.72 -34.60
N GLU A 6 20.65 23.86 -34.18
CA GLU A 6 20.32 22.62 -33.46
C GLU A 6 19.82 22.91 -32.04
N LYS A 7 20.45 23.87 -31.35
CA LYS A 7 20.00 24.32 -30.03
C LYS A 7 18.62 24.95 -30.07
N LEU A 8 18.34 25.73 -31.12
CA LEU A 8 17.02 26.35 -31.30
C LEU A 8 15.95 25.28 -31.53
N GLN A 9 16.26 24.25 -32.30
CA GLN A 9 15.35 23.13 -32.52
C GLN A 9 15.11 22.30 -31.25
N GLU A 10 16.14 22.11 -30.43
CA GLU A 10 16.04 21.45 -29.12
C GLU A 10 15.13 22.25 -28.16
N LEU A 11 15.26 23.58 -28.14
CA LEU A 11 14.39 24.46 -27.37
C LEU A 11 12.93 24.42 -27.85
N ILE A 12 12.71 24.46 -29.18
CA ILE A 12 11.36 24.35 -29.77
C ILE A 12 10.72 23.01 -29.38
N ASN A 13 11.48 21.91 -29.43
CA ASN A 13 11.01 20.59 -29.00
C ASN A 13 10.68 20.56 -27.50
N ALA A 14 11.53 21.14 -26.65
CA ALA A 14 11.29 21.22 -25.21
C ALA A 14 10.01 22.02 -24.88
N VAL A 15 9.78 23.15 -25.58
CA VAL A 15 8.55 23.94 -25.45
C VAL A 15 7.33 23.13 -25.90
N GLN A 16 7.44 22.37 -26.99
CA GLN A 16 6.35 21.52 -27.51
C GLN A 16 6.05 20.32 -26.61
N GLU A 17 7.04 19.76 -25.92
CA GLU A 17 6.85 18.70 -24.92
C GLU A 17 6.10 19.20 -23.69
N ILE A 18 6.41 20.43 -23.24
CA ILE A 18 5.74 21.07 -22.09
C ILE A 18 4.32 21.48 -22.45
N SER A 19 4.11 22.07 -23.63
CA SER A 19 2.79 22.47 -24.10
C SER A 19 2.61 22.16 -25.59
N PRO A 20 1.86 21.10 -25.94
CA PRO A 20 1.61 20.71 -27.33
C PRO A 20 0.79 21.75 -28.12
N HIS A 21 0.02 22.58 -27.42
CA HIS A 21 -0.79 23.65 -27.99
C HIS A 21 -0.62 24.92 -27.16
N LEU A 22 0.13 25.86 -27.71
CA LEU A 22 0.32 27.18 -27.11
C LEU A 22 -0.92 28.04 -27.35
N ALA A 23 -1.47 28.64 -26.29
CA ALA A 23 -2.61 29.53 -26.40
C ALA A 23 -2.23 30.91 -26.95
N ASN A 24 -1.03 31.41 -26.61
CA ASN A 24 -0.49 32.68 -27.08
C ASN A 24 1.05 32.72 -26.96
N TYR A 25 1.66 33.75 -27.56
CA TYR A 25 3.12 33.97 -27.50
C TYR A 25 3.65 34.25 -26.07
N TRP A 26 2.81 34.76 -25.17
CA TRP A 26 3.17 34.95 -23.75
C TRP A 26 3.37 33.62 -23.03
N GLN A 27 2.57 32.60 -23.35
CA GLN A 27 2.74 31.25 -22.80
C GLN A 27 4.06 30.63 -23.27
N ALA A 28 4.43 30.82 -24.54
CA ALA A 28 5.73 30.39 -25.06
C ALA A 28 6.89 31.08 -24.33
N THR A 29 6.79 32.40 -24.15
CA THR A 29 7.77 33.22 -23.44
C THR A 29 7.95 32.74 -21.99
N ALA A 30 6.86 32.52 -21.27
CA ALA A 30 6.90 32.05 -19.88
C ALA A 30 7.52 30.65 -19.73
N ILE A 31 7.28 29.75 -20.71
CA ILE A 31 7.90 28.42 -20.72
C ILE A 31 9.41 28.54 -20.94
N ILE A 32 9.85 29.38 -21.88
CA ILE A 32 11.27 29.62 -22.17
C ILE A 32 11.99 30.19 -20.94
N GLU A 33 11.39 31.17 -20.25
CA GLU A 33 11.94 31.72 -19.01
C GLU A 33 11.99 30.67 -17.89
N SER A 34 10.95 29.84 -17.77
CA SER A 34 10.88 28.76 -16.77
C SER A 34 11.91 27.65 -17.01
N LEU A 35 12.32 27.46 -18.27
CA LEU A 35 13.42 26.56 -18.66
C LEU A 35 14.80 27.13 -18.30
N GLY A 36 14.87 28.36 -17.75
CA GLY A 36 16.11 28.98 -17.29
C GLY A 36 16.80 29.85 -18.33
N TYR A 37 16.17 30.10 -19.48
CA TYR A 37 16.70 30.99 -20.50
C TYR A 37 16.41 32.44 -20.13
N THR A 38 17.44 33.13 -19.65
CA THR A 38 17.40 34.58 -19.39
C THR A 38 17.71 35.36 -20.67
N ASP A 39 17.27 36.62 -20.76
CA ASP A 39 17.53 37.50 -21.91
C ASP A 39 19.01 37.52 -22.34
N ARG A 40 19.92 37.44 -21.37
CA ARG A 40 21.37 37.38 -21.62
C ARG A 40 21.79 36.09 -22.34
N ILE A 41 21.25 34.94 -21.93
CA ILE A 41 21.53 33.64 -22.56
C ILE A 41 20.88 33.60 -23.95
N ILE A 42 19.67 34.14 -24.06
CA ILE A 42 18.92 34.17 -25.32
C ILE A 42 19.66 34.96 -26.39
N ARG A 43 20.19 36.12 -26.02
CA ARG A 43 20.97 36.96 -26.93
C ARG A 43 22.30 36.32 -27.34
N ALA A 44 22.96 35.61 -26.42
CA ALA A 44 24.26 34.99 -26.68
C ALA A 44 24.16 33.68 -27.47
N GLU A 45 23.10 32.88 -27.26
CA GLU A 45 22.96 31.55 -27.85
C GLU A 45 22.06 31.51 -29.09
N PHE A 46 21.06 32.40 -29.17
CA PHE A 46 20.04 32.36 -30.24
C PHE A 46 19.95 33.67 -31.04
N GLY A 47 20.63 34.74 -30.62
CA GLY A 47 20.66 36.01 -31.34
C GLY A 47 19.37 36.84 -31.29
N PHE A 48 18.42 36.50 -30.40
CA PHE A 48 17.21 37.27 -30.17
C PHE A 48 17.43 38.33 -29.08
N ASP A 49 16.73 39.46 -29.18
CA ASP A 49 16.93 40.58 -28.26
C ASP A 49 16.46 40.26 -26.84
N ASN A 50 15.27 39.66 -26.68
CA ASN A 50 14.68 39.31 -25.39
C ASN A 50 13.86 38.00 -25.47
N ALA A 51 13.49 37.44 -24.31
CA ALA A 51 12.68 36.23 -24.21
C ALA A 51 11.34 36.31 -24.94
N ARG A 52 10.75 37.52 -25.00
CA ARG A 52 9.51 37.78 -25.74
C ARG A 52 9.67 37.55 -27.24
N ASP A 53 10.77 38.01 -27.83
CA ASP A 53 11.00 37.94 -29.28
C ASP A 53 11.24 36.49 -29.70
N LEU A 54 11.97 35.74 -28.88
CA LEU A 54 12.13 34.30 -29.03
C LEU A 54 10.81 33.54 -28.82
N GLY A 55 10.02 33.91 -27.82
CA GLY A 55 8.70 33.32 -27.57
C GLY A 55 7.69 33.57 -28.68
N GLN A 56 7.73 34.75 -29.31
CA GLN A 56 6.93 35.06 -30.50
C GLN A 56 7.38 34.22 -31.70
N TYR A 57 8.69 34.12 -31.94
CA TYR A 57 9.24 33.28 -33.00
C TYR A 57 8.84 31.79 -32.84
N VAL A 58 8.99 31.24 -31.64
CA VAL A 58 8.60 29.84 -31.34
C VAL A 58 7.10 29.63 -31.50
N TYR A 59 6.27 30.59 -31.06
CA TYR A 59 4.83 30.53 -31.24
C TYR A 59 4.42 30.54 -32.71
N GLU A 60 4.98 31.46 -33.50
CA GLU A 60 4.71 31.55 -34.95
C GLU A 60 5.22 30.31 -35.69
N TYR A 61 6.40 29.80 -35.33
CA TYR A 61 6.96 28.57 -35.90
C TYR A 61 6.06 27.36 -35.62
N LEU A 62 5.59 27.17 -34.39
CA LEU A 62 4.73 26.05 -34.02
C LEU A 62 3.28 26.18 -34.55
N ASN A 63 2.79 27.40 -34.76
CA ASN A 63 1.45 27.65 -35.29
C ASN A 63 1.40 27.60 -36.82
N ASN A 64 2.50 27.98 -37.49
CA ASN A 64 2.64 27.92 -38.95
C ASN A 64 3.25 26.60 -39.46
N ALA A 65 3.88 25.81 -38.58
CA ALA A 65 4.26 24.44 -38.93
C ALA A 65 2.99 23.67 -39.30
N PRO A 66 2.95 22.98 -40.45
CA PRO A 66 1.85 22.07 -40.74
C PRO A 66 1.77 21.13 -39.55
N VAL A 67 0.60 21.06 -38.91
CA VAL A 67 0.32 20.10 -37.84
C VAL A 67 0.53 18.73 -38.48
N SER A 68 1.76 18.22 -38.39
CA SER A 68 2.05 16.87 -38.84
C SER A 68 1.15 16.04 -37.95
N PRO A 69 0.12 15.35 -38.50
CA PRO A 69 -0.71 14.52 -37.67
C PRO A 69 0.28 13.56 -37.04
N LYS A 70 0.50 13.66 -35.72
CA LYS A 70 1.23 12.63 -34.98
C LYS A 70 0.57 11.35 -35.47
N PRO A 71 1.31 10.43 -36.12
CA PRO A 71 0.68 9.22 -36.59
C PRO A 71 -0.03 8.69 -35.36
N THR A 72 -1.36 8.59 -35.43
CA THR A 72 -2.12 7.80 -34.49
C THR A 72 -1.49 6.45 -34.66
N LYS A 73 -0.50 6.12 -33.81
CA LYS A 73 -0.01 4.77 -33.69
C LYS A 73 -1.31 4.01 -33.50
N LYS A 74 -1.68 3.20 -34.50
CA LYS A 74 -2.64 2.13 -34.26
C LYS A 74 -1.92 1.33 -33.21
N ASP A 75 -2.20 1.64 -31.95
CA ASP A 75 -1.64 0.91 -30.83
C ASP A 75 -2.10 -0.51 -31.09
N ASP A 76 -1.14 -1.39 -31.41
CA ASP A 76 -1.43 -2.80 -31.59
C ASP A 76 -2.24 -3.20 -30.37
N ILE A 77 -3.48 -3.64 -30.60
CA ILE A 77 -4.40 -4.03 -29.53
C ILE A 77 -3.69 -5.07 -28.64
N TRP A 78 -2.88 -5.94 -29.26
CA TRP A 78 -2.00 -6.90 -28.60
C TRP A 78 -0.89 -6.28 -27.74
N LYS A 79 -0.26 -5.18 -28.16
CA LYS A 79 0.73 -4.45 -27.34
C LYS A 79 0.07 -3.72 -26.17
N THR A 80 -1.14 -3.21 -26.37
CA THR A 80 -1.91 -2.56 -25.30
C THR A 80 -2.39 -3.58 -24.28
N ILE A 81 -2.90 -4.73 -24.73
CA ILE A 81 -3.32 -5.84 -23.88
C ILE A 81 -2.12 -6.43 -23.15
N SER A 82 -0.98 -6.67 -23.82
CA SER A 82 0.21 -7.21 -23.16
C SER A 82 0.77 -6.23 -22.13
N TYR A 83 0.76 -4.93 -22.42
CA TYR A 83 1.14 -3.89 -21.45
C TYR A 83 0.19 -3.89 -20.23
N GLN A 84 -1.12 -4.00 -20.45
CA GLN A 84 -2.11 -4.08 -19.36
C GLN A 84 -1.96 -5.36 -18.54
N ILE A 85 -1.74 -6.51 -19.18
CA ILE A 85 -1.49 -7.79 -18.50
C ILE A 85 -0.19 -7.72 -17.70
N LEU A 86 0.89 -7.18 -18.27
CA LEU A 86 2.16 -7.04 -17.57
C LEU A 86 2.03 -6.09 -16.37
N THR A 87 1.33 -4.97 -16.55
CA THR A 87 1.02 -4.03 -15.48
C THR A 87 0.16 -4.69 -14.40
N PHE A 88 -0.85 -5.45 -14.80
CA PHE A 88 -1.68 -6.22 -13.87
C PHE A 88 -0.83 -7.22 -13.09
N ILE A 89 -0.02 -8.06 -13.76
CA ILE A 89 0.86 -9.03 -13.09
C ILE A 89 1.81 -8.32 -12.12
N ASN A 90 2.38 -7.18 -12.53
CA ASN A 90 3.33 -6.43 -11.72
C ASN A 90 2.69 -5.77 -10.48
N GLU A 91 1.50 -5.18 -10.60
CA GLU A 91 0.77 -4.59 -9.46
C GLU A 91 0.16 -5.70 -8.59
N PHE A 92 -0.33 -6.78 -9.21
CA PHE A 92 -0.92 -7.91 -8.53
C PHE A 92 0.10 -8.68 -7.69
N SER A 93 1.26 -9.01 -8.27
CA SER A 93 2.30 -9.80 -7.60
C SER A 93 2.87 -9.10 -6.37
N GLN A 94 2.98 -7.76 -6.41
CA GLN A 94 3.50 -6.98 -5.28
C GLN A 94 2.67 -7.12 -4.01
N SER A 95 1.34 -7.21 -4.13
CA SER A 95 0.46 -7.31 -2.97
C SER A 95 -0.02 -8.72 -2.69
N PHE A 96 -0.17 -9.57 -3.72
CA PHE A 96 -0.62 -10.95 -3.55
C PHE A 96 0.39 -11.81 -2.79
N VAL A 97 1.69 -11.50 -2.88
CA VAL A 97 2.73 -12.33 -2.27
C VAL A 97 2.69 -12.32 -0.74
N TYR A 98 2.10 -11.28 -0.14
CA TYR A 98 1.80 -11.26 1.30
C TYR A 98 0.70 -12.27 1.70
N ALA A 99 -0.10 -12.76 0.75
CA ALA A 99 -1.09 -13.81 0.98
C ALA A 99 -0.48 -15.21 0.96
N LEU A 100 0.68 -15.42 0.33
CA LEU A 100 1.27 -16.75 0.15
C LEU A 100 1.54 -17.49 1.46
N PRO A 101 2.11 -16.86 2.52
CA PRO A 101 2.28 -17.55 3.80
C PRO A 101 0.96 -18.03 4.39
N LEU A 102 -0.10 -17.23 4.29
CA LEU A 102 -1.43 -17.58 4.80
C LEU A 102 -2.07 -18.71 3.97
N ILE A 103 -1.95 -18.65 2.64
CA ILE A 103 -2.42 -19.72 1.73
C ILE A 103 -1.72 -21.03 2.08
N MET A 104 -0.40 -21.01 2.26
CA MET A 104 0.35 -22.22 2.59
C MET A 104 -0.01 -22.76 3.97
N MET A 105 -0.19 -21.89 4.96
CA MET A 105 -0.63 -22.30 6.30
C MET A 105 -2.00 -22.98 6.24
N LEU A 106 -2.99 -22.36 5.57
CA LEU A 106 -4.33 -22.92 5.39
C LEU A 106 -4.30 -24.22 4.59
N ALA A 107 -3.53 -24.27 3.49
CA ALA A 107 -3.39 -25.46 2.68
C ALA A 107 -2.78 -26.63 3.47
N MET A 108 -1.77 -26.38 4.31
CA MET A 108 -1.20 -27.43 5.17
C MET A 108 -2.20 -27.92 6.22
N GLU A 109 -2.96 -27.00 6.82
CA GLU A 109 -3.97 -27.35 7.81
C GLU A 109 -5.10 -28.19 7.18
N TYR A 110 -5.55 -27.84 5.98
CA TYR A 110 -6.66 -28.50 5.31
C TYR A 110 -6.27 -29.80 4.60
N LEU A 111 -5.04 -29.90 4.07
CA LEU A 111 -4.54 -31.12 3.45
C LEU A 111 -4.02 -32.15 4.49
N GLY A 112 -4.06 -31.83 5.78
CA GLY A 112 -3.54 -32.69 6.85
C GLY A 112 -2.03 -32.96 6.74
N ILE A 113 -1.30 -32.14 5.97
CA ILE A 113 0.12 -32.36 5.68
C ILE A 113 0.94 -31.99 6.91
N GLY A 114 1.64 -32.97 7.49
CA GLY A 114 2.54 -32.77 8.62
C GLY A 114 1.86 -32.83 10.00
N GLU A 115 0.84 -33.68 10.16
CA GLU A 115 0.28 -34.03 11.46
C GLU A 115 1.28 -34.87 12.31
N LYS A 116 2.27 -34.20 12.90
CA LYS A 116 2.65 -34.54 14.28
C LYS A 116 1.88 -33.55 15.14
N LYS A 117 0.79 -34.03 15.78
CA LYS A 117 -0.09 -33.26 16.68
C LYS A 117 0.68 -32.80 17.93
N GLN A 118 1.60 -31.86 17.79
CA GLN A 118 1.97 -31.00 18.89
C GLN A 118 0.87 -29.95 18.96
N VAL A 119 -0.21 -30.30 19.67
CA VAL A 119 -1.31 -29.39 19.95
C VAL A 119 -0.72 -28.26 20.79
N ILE A 120 -0.51 -27.12 20.14
CA ILE A 120 -0.13 -25.89 20.82
C ILE A 120 -1.22 -25.60 21.85
N SER A 121 -0.83 -25.27 23.09
CA SER A 121 -1.82 -24.91 24.11
C SER A 121 -2.65 -23.72 23.62
N PRO A 122 -3.97 -23.69 23.88
CA PRO A 122 -4.83 -22.59 23.43
C PRO A 122 -4.32 -21.21 23.87
N GLU A 123 -3.73 -21.12 25.07
CA GLU A 123 -3.06 -19.93 25.61
C GLU A 123 -1.90 -19.46 24.74
N LEU A 124 -1.07 -20.38 24.27
CA LEU A 124 0.08 -20.04 23.44
C LEU A 124 -0.40 -19.58 22.05
N ALA A 125 -1.37 -20.29 21.46
CA ALA A 125 -1.96 -19.91 20.17
C ALA A 125 -2.61 -18.51 20.19
N SER A 126 -3.33 -18.17 21.26
CA SER A 126 -3.94 -16.84 21.41
C SER A 126 -2.87 -15.75 21.56
N LEU A 127 -1.81 -16.01 22.33
CA LEU A 127 -0.69 -15.08 22.52
C LEU A 127 0.05 -14.78 21.21
N PHE A 128 0.33 -15.80 20.38
CA PHE A 128 0.94 -15.60 19.06
C PHE A 128 0.05 -14.82 18.10
N THR A 129 -1.27 -15.03 18.21
CA THR A 129 -2.26 -14.32 17.40
C THR A 129 -2.24 -12.82 17.75
N ILE A 130 -2.27 -12.46 19.04
CA ILE A 130 -2.14 -11.08 19.51
C ILE A 130 -0.82 -10.46 19.04
N VAL A 131 0.29 -11.17 19.24
CA VAL A 131 1.61 -10.69 18.85
C VAL A 131 1.70 -10.43 17.35
N THR A 132 1.15 -11.32 16.53
CA THR A 132 1.13 -11.16 15.07
C THR A 132 0.36 -9.91 14.68
N MET A 133 -0.83 -9.69 15.26
CA MET A 133 -1.62 -8.47 15.05
C MET A 133 -0.89 -7.21 15.52
N ALA A 134 -0.27 -7.26 16.69
CA ALA A 134 0.48 -6.15 17.28
C ALA A 134 1.69 -5.79 16.42
N SER A 135 2.39 -6.78 15.85
CA SER A 135 3.56 -6.57 14.99
C SER A 135 3.17 -5.82 13.70
N LEU A 136 2.10 -6.24 13.02
CA LEU A 136 1.60 -5.60 11.81
C LEU A 136 1.06 -4.20 12.10
N THR A 137 0.37 -4.03 13.23
CA THR A 137 -0.18 -2.73 13.65
C THR A 137 0.92 -1.73 13.97
N THR A 138 1.95 -2.15 14.71
CA THR A 138 3.08 -1.28 15.09
C THR A 138 3.97 -0.96 13.89
N ALA A 139 4.41 -2.00 13.16
CA ALA A 139 5.31 -1.83 12.02
C ALA A 139 4.61 -1.13 10.84
N GLY A 140 3.30 -1.33 10.68
CA GLY A 140 2.53 -0.83 9.53
C GLY A 140 2.61 0.68 9.33
N GLY A 141 2.64 1.48 10.40
CA GLY A 141 2.85 2.92 10.30
C GLY A 141 4.22 3.26 9.71
N PHE A 142 5.28 2.63 10.20
CA PHE A 142 6.64 2.83 9.69
C PHE A 142 6.80 2.32 8.25
N VAL A 143 6.22 1.16 7.94
CA VAL A 143 6.18 0.61 6.57
C VAL A 143 5.61 1.63 5.59
N GLN A 144 4.47 2.26 5.92
CA GLN A 144 3.85 3.27 5.05
C GLN A 144 4.72 4.53 4.90
N MET A 145 5.37 5.00 5.98
CA MET A 145 6.28 6.15 5.90
C MET A 145 7.50 5.85 5.03
N ILE A 146 8.12 4.68 5.23
CA ILE A 146 9.30 4.20 4.50
C ILE A 146 8.95 4.10 3.01
N SER A 147 7.89 3.36 2.65
CA SER A 147 7.47 3.19 1.25
C SER A 147 7.17 4.52 0.57
N ARG A 148 6.48 5.45 1.24
CA ARG A 148 6.10 6.73 0.61
C ARG A 148 7.27 7.68 0.42
N ARG A 149 8.12 7.86 1.44
CA ARG A 149 9.27 8.77 1.33
C ARG A 149 10.41 8.19 0.53
N GLY A 150 10.73 6.92 0.70
CA GLY A 150 11.79 6.31 -0.08
C GLY A 150 11.42 6.26 -1.56
N LEU A 151 10.16 5.93 -1.92
CA LEU A 151 9.72 6.00 -3.31
C LEU A 151 9.76 7.42 -3.87
N PHE A 152 9.41 8.44 -3.08
CA PHE A 152 9.49 9.85 -3.50
C PHE A 152 10.91 10.24 -3.92
N TYR A 153 11.93 9.98 -3.07
CA TYR A 153 13.32 10.30 -3.40
C TYR A 153 13.88 9.42 -4.53
N MET A 154 13.49 8.14 -4.58
CA MET A 154 13.83 7.28 -5.71
C MET A 154 13.26 7.79 -7.05
N THR A 155 12.03 8.32 -7.04
CA THR A 155 11.39 8.89 -8.24
C THR A 155 12.08 10.17 -8.70
N LEU A 156 12.70 10.92 -7.77
CA LEU A 156 13.52 12.09 -8.08
C LEU A 156 14.94 11.74 -8.57
N GLY A 157 15.33 10.46 -8.59
CA GLY A 157 16.69 10.03 -8.90
C GLY A 157 17.69 10.16 -7.74
N GLU A 158 17.24 10.65 -6.58
CA GLU A 158 18.06 10.94 -5.40
C GLU A 158 18.22 9.70 -4.50
N ILE A 159 18.98 8.72 -4.99
CA ILE A 159 19.16 7.41 -4.34
C ILE A 159 19.72 7.56 -2.91
N HIS A 160 20.75 8.39 -2.71
CA HIS A 160 21.36 8.56 -1.40
C HIS A 160 20.39 9.16 -0.37
N GLN A 161 19.52 10.09 -0.77
CA GLN A 161 18.50 10.65 0.12
C GLN A 161 17.44 9.61 0.48
N ALA A 162 17.05 8.75 -0.49
CA ALA A 162 16.16 7.63 -0.22
C ALA A 162 16.75 6.67 0.83
N GLN A 163 18.06 6.38 0.77
CA GLN A 163 18.76 5.55 1.76
C GLN A 163 18.76 6.18 3.15
N ARG A 164 19.14 7.45 3.26
CA ARG A 164 19.22 8.15 4.56
C ARG A 164 17.87 8.25 5.24
N VAL A 165 16.82 8.63 4.50
CA VAL A 165 15.47 8.73 5.06
C VAL A 165 14.92 7.36 5.44
N SER A 166 15.12 6.34 4.61
CA SER A 166 14.69 4.97 4.94
C SER A 166 15.40 4.44 6.18
N THR A 167 16.69 4.69 6.33
CA THR A 167 17.47 4.28 7.52
C THR A 167 17.05 5.03 8.78
N SER A 168 16.78 6.33 8.67
CA SER A 168 16.28 7.13 9.80
C SER A 168 14.89 6.68 10.27
N LEU A 169 13.99 6.38 9.33
CA LEU A 169 12.65 5.88 9.67
C LEU A 169 12.70 4.44 10.21
N LEU A 170 13.56 3.60 9.64
CA LEU A 170 13.78 2.23 10.10
C LEU A 170 14.35 2.20 11.53
N SER A 171 15.35 3.02 11.83
CA SER A 171 15.92 3.11 13.19
C SER A 171 14.90 3.60 14.21
N LEU A 172 14.11 4.63 13.87
CA LEU A 172 13.00 5.10 14.72
C LEU A 172 11.97 3.98 14.97
N GLY A 173 11.63 3.22 13.92
CA GLY A 173 10.73 2.07 14.00
C GLY A 173 11.25 0.94 14.88
N ILE A 174 12.53 0.58 14.74
CA ILE A 174 13.19 -0.44 15.56
C ILE A 174 13.21 -0.01 17.03
N ILE A 175 13.60 1.24 17.34
CA ILE A 175 13.61 1.77 18.71
C ILE A 175 12.20 1.70 19.32
N THR A 176 11.19 2.16 18.57
CA THR A 176 9.78 2.14 19.03
C THR A 176 9.30 0.72 19.29
N THR A 177 9.62 -0.22 18.39
CA THR A 177 9.25 -1.63 18.54
C THR A 177 9.94 -2.27 19.75
N ILE A 178 11.23 -2.00 19.96
CA ILE A 178 11.97 -2.50 21.14
C ILE A 178 11.35 -1.96 22.42
N PHE A 179 11.04 -0.67 22.47
CA PHE A 179 10.38 -0.04 23.62
C PHE A 179 9.02 -0.68 23.91
N LEU A 180 8.17 -0.87 22.89
CA LEU A 180 6.87 -1.52 23.05
C LEU A 180 7.00 -3.00 23.45
N GLY A 181 8.03 -3.70 22.96
CA GLY A 181 8.33 -5.07 23.37
C GLY A 181 8.70 -5.17 24.86
N PHE A 182 9.58 -4.29 25.35
CA PHE A 182 9.92 -4.22 26.78
C PHE A 182 8.71 -3.82 27.64
N PHE A 183 7.90 -2.86 27.17
CA PHE A 183 6.67 -2.50 27.85
C PHE A 183 5.69 -3.69 27.93
N GLY A 184 5.57 -4.47 26.85
CA GLY A 184 4.79 -5.69 26.81
C GLY A 184 5.29 -6.77 27.77
N LEU A 185 6.61 -6.99 27.86
CA LEU A 185 7.21 -7.89 28.86
C LEU A 185 6.87 -7.44 30.29
N TRP A 186 7.12 -6.17 30.59
CA TRP A 186 6.90 -5.60 31.92
C TRP A 186 5.43 -5.74 32.33
N PHE A 187 4.50 -5.38 31.44
CA PHE A 187 3.07 -5.49 31.70
C PHE A 187 2.63 -6.96 31.84
N GLY A 188 3.17 -7.85 30.99
CA GLY A 188 2.88 -9.28 31.02
C GLY A 188 3.27 -9.94 32.33
N PHE A 189 4.48 -9.66 32.83
CA PHE A 189 4.94 -10.17 34.12
C PHE A 189 4.17 -9.54 35.29
N TYR A 190 3.93 -8.23 35.25
CA TYR A 190 3.21 -7.52 36.32
C TYR A 190 1.78 -8.03 36.52
N ARG A 191 1.09 -8.39 35.44
CA ARG A 191 -0.29 -8.90 35.48
C ARG A 191 -0.38 -10.43 35.48
N SER A 192 0.76 -11.13 35.41
CA SER A 192 0.85 -12.59 35.27
C SER A 192 -0.13 -13.13 34.23
N LEU A 193 -0.21 -12.48 33.07
CA LEU A 193 -1.23 -12.75 32.04
C LEU A 193 -1.12 -14.16 31.46
N PHE A 194 0.11 -14.64 31.33
CA PHE A 194 0.50 -15.92 30.76
C PHE A 194 1.74 -16.43 31.49
N ALA A 195 2.12 -17.70 31.29
CA ALA A 195 3.37 -18.23 31.80
C ALA A 195 4.58 -17.41 31.30
N ASP A 196 5.56 -17.14 32.18
CA ASP A 196 6.69 -16.26 31.90
C ASP A 196 7.46 -16.66 30.63
N ASN A 197 7.66 -17.97 30.43
CA ASN A 197 8.31 -18.52 29.24
C ASN A 197 7.57 -18.15 27.95
N TYR A 198 6.24 -18.14 27.98
CA TYR A 198 5.41 -17.82 26.82
C TYR A 198 5.47 -16.33 26.49
N ILE A 199 5.49 -15.47 27.50
CA ILE A 199 5.62 -14.02 27.34
C ILE A 199 6.98 -13.66 26.69
N ILE A 200 8.06 -14.31 27.13
CA ILE A 200 9.41 -14.08 26.57
C ILE A 200 9.45 -14.49 25.09
N ILE A 201 8.95 -15.67 24.75
CA ILE A 201 8.93 -16.16 23.36
C ILE A 201 8.04 -15.24 22.50
N ALA A 202 6.89 -14.83 23.03
CA ALA A 202 5.96 -13.93 22.36
C ALA A 202 6.59 -12.58 22.02
N VAL A 203 7.34 -11.97 22.95
CA VAL A 203 8.03 -10.71 22.67
C VAL A 203 9.18 -10.89 21.69
N PHE A 204 9.95 -11.98 21.78
CA PHE A 204 10.97 -12.28 20.77
C PHE A 204 10.35 -12.39 19.36
N TYR A 205 9.23 -13.11 19.25
CA TYR A 205 8.48 -13.25 18.01
C TYR A 205 7.93 -11.90 17.51
N TYR A 206 7.40 -11.06 18.41
CA TYR A 206 6.94 -9.70 18.10
C TYR A 206 8.05 -8.83 17.49
N LEU A 207 9.23 -8.83 18.11
CA LEU A 207 10.38 -8.05 17.65
C LEU A 207 10.83 -8.53 16.27
N LEU A 208 11.01 -9.84 16.11
CA LEU A 208 11.46 -10.46 14.87
C LEU A 208 10.56 -10.09 13.70
N LEU A 209 9.24 -10.25 13.91
CA LEU A 209 8.23 -10.02 12.88
C LEU A 209 8.11 -8.54 12.52
N SER A 210 8.08 -7.66 13.53
CA SER A 210 8.01 -6.20 13.31
C SER A 210 9.22 -5.68 12.54
N ILE A 211 10.42 -6.12 12.90
CA ILE A 211 11.66 -5.72 12.22
C ILE A 211 11.67 -6.27 10.78
N LEU A 212 11.27 -7.53 10.58
CA LEU A 212 11.15 -8.13 9.25
C LEU A 212 10.23 -7.33 8.34
N TRP A 213 9.05 -6.92 8.81
CA TRP A 213 8.12 -6.10 8.01
C TRP A 213 8.72 -4.76 7.57
N MET A 214 9.43 -4.08 8.48
CA MET A 214 10.06 -2.79 8.15
C MET A 214 11.21 -2.94 7.15
N PHE A 215 12.01 -4.00 7.27
CA PHE A 215 13.07 -4.31 6.33
C PHE A 215 12.54 -4.71 4.94
N LEU A 216 11.44 -5.46 4.89
CA LEU A 216 10.74 -5.75 3.63
C LEU A 216 10.21 -4.47 2.97
N ALA A 217 9.74 -3.50 3.75
CA ALA A 217 9.34 -2.20 3.21
C ALA A 217 10.50 -1.46 2.54
N VAL A 218 11.67 -1.42 3.18
CA VAL A 218 12.89 -0.86 2.55
C VAL A 218 13.22 -1.62 1.27
N LEU A 219 13.24 -2.95 1.33
CA LEU A 219 13.60 -3.80 0.20
C LEU A 219 12.65 -3.61 -1.01
N SER A 220 11.35 -3.37 -0.76
CA SER A 220 10.34 -3.10 -1.79
C SER A 220 10.59 -1.82 -2.60
N ILE A 221 11.32 -0.86 -2.02
CA ILE A 221 11.74 0.39 -2.67
C ILE A 221 12.93 0.14 -3.59
N LEU A 222 13.83 -0.75 -3.18
CA LEU A 222 15.08 -1.06 -3.90
C LEU A 222 14.83 -1.90 -5.14
N SER A 223 13.95 -2.89 -5.01
CA SER A 223 13.55 -3.74 -6.11
C SER A 223 12.10 -4.17 -5.95
N ARG A 224 11.38 -4.07 -7.06
CA ARG A 224 9.97 -4.44 -7.16
C ARG A 224 9.70 -5.91 -6.82
N TRP A 225 10.66 -6.80 -7.08
CA TRP A 225 10.50 -8.26 -6.97
C TRP A 225 11.21 -8.88 -5.77
N SER A 226 12.14 -8.18 -5.14
CA SER A 226 12.95 -8.73 -4.03
C SER A 226 12.11 -9.05 -2.80
N GLY A 227 11.18 -8.17 -2.40
CA GLY A 227 10.24 -8.43 -1.28
C GLY A 227 9.42 -9.71 -1.50
N PRO A 228 8.73 -9.83 -2.65
CA PRO A 228 8.06 -11.07 -3.03
C PRO A 228 8.93 -12.33 -3.00
N LEU A 229 10.11 -12.28 -3.60
CA LEU A 229 11.03 -13.43 -3.65
C LEU A 229 11.46 -13.90 -2.26
N VAL A 230 11.72 -12.95 -1.35
CA VAL A 230 12.04 -13.29 0.05
C VAL A 230 10.88 -13.99 0.72
N LEU A 231 9.63 -13.50 0.56
CA LEU A 231 8.46 -14.13 1.18
C LEU A 231 8.17 -15.54 0.64
N ILE A 232 8.38 -15.75 -0.67
CA ILE A 232 8.33 -17.08 -1.28
C ILE A 232 9.42 -17.97 -0.68
N GLY A 233 10.67 -17.47 -0.62
CA GLY A 233 11.79 -18.20 -0.03
C GLY A 233 11.56 -18.57 1.44
N LEU A 234 10.96 -17.66 2.22
CA LEU A 234 10.60 -17.88 3.62
C LEU A 234 9.53 -18.96 3.75
N SER A 235 8.53 -18.94 2.86
CA SER A 235 7.47 -19.97 2.80
C SER A 235 8.05 -21.35 2.44
N VAL A 236 8.95 -21.42 1.46
CA VAL A 236 9.64 -22.65 1.07
C VAL A 236 10.53 -23.16 2.21
N LEU A 237 11.28 -22.27 2.86
CA LEU A 237 12.11 -22.61 4.01
C LEU A 237 11.27 -23.17 5.17
N PHE A 238 10.13 -22.54 5.47
CA PHE A 238 9.19 -23.04 6.48
C PHE A 238 8.71 -24.46 6.15
N LEU A 239 8.32 -24.72 4.91
CA LEU A 239 7.92 -26.06 4.46
C LEU A 239 9.06 -27.07 4.57
N PHE A 240 10.27 -26.69 4.19
CA PHE A 240 11.45 -27.53 4.31
C PHE A 240 11.75 -27.89 5.78
N LEU A 241 11.77 -26.91 6.68
CA LEU A 241 12.00 -27.10 8.11
C LEU A 241 10.94 -28.02 8.74
N ARG A 242 9.68 -27.89 8.30
CA ARG A 242 8.58 -28.70 8.82
C ARG A 242 8.57 -30.12 8.28
N LEU A 243 8.72 -30.30 6.97
CA LEU A 243 8.57 -31.60 6.30
C LEU A 243 9.83 -32.46 6.37
N GLN A 244 11.01 -31.86 6.22
CA GLN A 244 12.29 -32.61 6.17
C GLN A 244 12.91 -32.78 7.56
N LEU A 245 12.91 -31.72 8.38
CA LEU A 245 13.51 -31.76 9.73
C LEU A 245 12.51 -32.15 10.82
N GLY A 246 11.21 -32.23 10.50
CA GLY A 246 10.17 -32.61 11.46
C GLY A 246 10.03 -31.65 12.64
N LEU A 247 10.46 -30.39 12.49
CA LEU A 247 10.35 -29.37 13.54
C LEU A 247 8.89 -29.01 13.80
N GLY A 248 8.55 -28.72 15.05
CA GLY A 248 7.23 -28.20 15.42
C GLY A 248 6.94 -26.88 14.70
N THR A 249 5.67 -26.63 14.36
CA THR A 249 5.22 -25.49 13.54
C THR A 249 5.80 -24.16 14.01
N LEU A 250 5.74 -23.91 15.32
CA LEU A 250 6.22 -22.68 15.93
C LEU A 250 7.74 -22.50 15.80
N ILE A 251 8.49 -23.58 16.04
CA ILE A 251 9.96 -23.54 15.97
C ILE A 251 10.39 -23.32 14.52
N ALA A 252 9.77 -24.04 13.58
CA ALA A 252 10.01 -23.86 12.14
C ALA A 252 9.73 -22.42 11.69
N GLN A 253 8.64 -21.82 12.18
CA GLN A 253 8.27 -20.45 11.85
C GLN A 253 9.26 -19.42 12.40
N ILE A 254 9.70 -19.56 13.66
CA ILE A 254 10.72 -18.68 14.26
C ILE A 254 12.01 -18.72 13.46
N TRP A 255 12.49 -19.92 13.12
CA TRP A 255 13.71 -20.08 12.32
C TRP A 255 13.56 -19.50 10.91
N ALA A 256 12.43 -19.75 10.25
CA ALA A 256 12.18 -19.21 8.91
C ALA A 256 12.18 -17.66 8.91
N MET A 257 11.55 -17.04 9.90
CA MET A 257 11.56 -15.59 10.06
C MET A 257 12.93 -15.04 10.42
N PHE A 258 13.70 -15.74 11.27
CA PHE A 258 15.04 -15.32 11.66
C PHE A 258 16.01 -15.35 10.48
N VAL A 259 16.04 -16.45 9.74
CA VAL A 259 16.84 -16.58 8.51
C VAL A 259 16.36 -15.55 7.47
N GLY A 260 15.04 -15.41 7.29
CA GLY A 260 14.47 -14.42 6.39
C GLY A 260 14.91 -12.99 6.72
N LEU A 261 14.92 -12.62 8.00
CA LEU A 261 15.39 -11.31 8.46
C LEU A 261 16.87 -11.10 8.13
N LEU A 262 17.74 -12.08 8.41
CA LEU A 262 19.17 -11.99 8.07
C LEU A 262 19.39 -11.81 6.56
N VAL A 263 18.65 -12.54 5.73
CA VAL A 263 18.72 -12.40 4.27
C VAL A 263 18.31 -11.00 3.82
N VAL A 264 17.21 -10.46 4.34
CA VAL A 264 16.76 -9.10 3.96
C VAL A 264 17.75 -8.04 4.42
N ILE A 265 18.28 -8.15 5.65
CA ILE A 265 19.32 -7.26 6.15
C ILE A 265 20.53 -7.29 5.19
N GLY A 266 21.00 -8.48 4.82
CA GLY A 266 22.11 -8.65 3.88
C GLY A 266 21.85 -8.01 2.52
N LEU A 267 20.65 -8.19 1.95
CA LEU A 267 20.26 -7.60 0.66
C LEU A 267 20.19 -6.06 0.72
N VAL A 268 19.64 -5.50 1.79
CA VAL A 268 19.55 -4.05 2.00
C VAL A 268 20.94 -3.45 2.16
N LEU A 269 21.81 -4.06 2.98
CA LEU A 269 23.18 -3.61 3.18
C LEU A 269 24.01 -3.69 1.89
N PHE A 270 23.91 -4.79 1.16
CA PHE A 270 24.58 -4.96 -0.13
C PHE A 270 24.20 -3.85 -1.11
N TRP A 271 22.91 -3.51 -1.18
CA TRP A 271 22.44 -2.46 -2.06
C TRP A 271 22.89 -1.07 -1.63
N PHE A 272 22.90 -0.77 -0.32
CA PHE A 272 23.44 0.48 0.22
C PHE A 272 24.93 0.65 -0.09
N ILE A 273 25.72 -0.42 0.03
CA ILE A 273 27.15 -0.39 -0.28
C ILE A 273 27.36 -0.15 -1.79
N LYS A 274 26.61 -0.85 -2.65
CA LYS A 274 26.76 -0.73 -4.12
C LYS A 274 26.52 0.68 -4.65
N HIS A 275 25.64 1.46 -4.03
CA HIS A 275 25.26 2.80 -4.50
C HIS A 275 25.87 3.93 -3.67
N LYS A 276 26.91 3.63 -2.89
CA LYS A 276 27.60 4.62 -2.05
C LYS A 276 28.52 5.55 -2.85
N ASP A 277 29.07 5.07 -3.97
CA ASP A 277 30.07 5.78 -4.79
C ASP A 277 29.50 6.56 -5.98
N THR A 278 28.18 6.53 -6.19
CA THR A 278 27.51 7.16 -7.34
C THR A 278 27.25 8.67 -7.21
N ASP A 279 27.66 9.33 -6.12
CA ASP A 279 27.30 10.72 -5.86
C ASP A 279 28.53 11.65 -5.75
N THR A 280 28.70 12.52 -6.76
CA THR A 280 29.65 13.64 -6.83
C THR A 280 29.01 14.98 -6.41
N GLY A 281 27.77 14.97 -5.93
CA GLY A 281 27.00 16.17 -5.55
C GLY A 281 27.11 16.56 -4.07
N SER A 282 27.07 17.86 -3.80
CA SER A 282 27.06 18.41 -2.44
C SER A 282 25.87 17.88 -1.62
N PRO A 283 26.07 17.49 -0.34
CA PRO A 283 25.01 16.85 0.44
C PRO A 283 23.85 17.81 0.68
N VAL A 284 22.73 17.58 0.00
CA VAL A 284 21.45 18.25 0.32
C VAL A 284 21.11 17.91 1.77
N GLN A 285 20.97 18.94 2.60
CA GLN A 285 20.59 18.76 4.01
C GLN A 285 19.17 18.21 4.08
N LEU A 286 19.01 17.11 4.80
CA LEU A 286 17.69 16.57 5.07
C LEU A 286 16.86 17.59 5.87
N PRO A 287 15.55 17.71 5.59
CA PRO A 287 14.65 18.47 6.44
C PRO A 287 14.77 17.97 7.88
N ARG A 288 14.62 18.88 8.86
CA ARG A 288 14.63 18.53 10.29
C ARG A 288 13.69 17.34 10.55
N LEU A 289 14.11 16.40 11.40
CA LEU A 289 13.33 15.19 11.72
C LEU A 289 11.90 15.52 12.14
N SER A 290 11.69 16.62 12.87
CA SER A 290 10.36 17.14 13.23
C SER A 290 9.47 17.46 12.03
N ALA A 291 10.03 18.07 10.98
CA ALA A 291 9.32 18.35 9.74
C ALA A 291 8.98 17.06 8.97
N VAL A 292 9.93 16.11 8.94
CA VAL A 292 9.69 14.79 8.32
C VAL A 292 8.57 14.05 9.05
N VAL A 293 8.60 14.00 10.38
CA VAL A 293 7.57 13.36 11.21
C VAL A 293 6.23 14.05 11.03
N TYR A 294 6.17 15.38 11.04
CA TYR A 294 4.91 16.12 10.84
C TYR A 294 4.29 15.82 9.47
N LEU A 295 5.07 15.92 8.40
CA LEU A 295 4.60 15.64 7.04
C LEU A 295 4.18 14.18 6.86
N MET A 296 4.82 13.26 7.58
CA MET A 296 4.58 11.82 7.46
C MET A 296 3.56 11.25 8.43
N SER A 297 3.15 12.02 9.44
CA SER A 297 2.12 11.65 10.40
C SER A 297 0.82 11.11 9.80
N PRO A 298 0.25 11.64 8.68
CA PRO A 298 -0.96 11.05 8.11
C PRO A 298 -0.72 9.66 7.51
N TYR A 299 0.48 9.40 6.98
CA TYR A 299 0.84 8.08 6.43
C TYR A 299 1.13 7.07 7.54
N PHE A 300 1.81 7.51 8.61
CA PHE A 300 2.00 6.70 9.81
C PHE A 300 0.67 6.31 10.45
N GLY A 301 -0.18 7.32 10.71
CA GLY A 301 -1.50 7.12 11.29
C GLY A 301 -2.39 6.26 10.40
N TYR A 302 -2.32 6.43 9.08
CA TYR A 302 -3.04 5.57 8.13
C TYR A 302 -2.58 4.12 8.22
N GLY A 303 -1.27 3.85 8.23
CA GLY A 303 -0.75 2.48 8.35
C GLY A 303 -1.18 1.81 9.65
N LEU A 304 -1.07 2.52 10.77
CA LEU A 304 -1.50 2.01 12.08
C LEU A 304 -3.02 1.75 12.10
N ALA A 305 -3.83 2.69 11.62
CA ALA A 305 -5.28 2.54 11.57
C ALA A 305 -5.74 1.45 10.60
N TYR A 306 -5.01 1.24 9.49
CA TYR A 306 -5.30 0.21 8.49
C TYR A 306 -5.19 -1.18 9.08
N PHE A 307 -4.06 -1.50 9.72
CA PHE A 307 -3.88 -2.81 10.34
C PHE A 307 -4.74 -2.98 11.59
N SER A 308 -4.92 -1.91 12.37
CA SER A 308 -5.87 -1.92 13.49
C SER A 308 -7.29 -2.27 13.01
N PHE A 309 -7.71 -1.73 11.87
CA PHE A 309 -9.03 -1.99 11.30
C PHE A 309 -9.20 -3.45 10.88
N ILE A 310 -8.19 -4.02 10.21
CA ILE A 310 -8.20 -5.43 9.76
C ILE A 310 -8.35 -6.40 10.94
N PHE A 311 -7.80 -6.06 12.10
CA PHE A 311 -7.80 -6.94 13.28
C PHE A 311 -8.76 -6.52 14.39
N ALA A 312 -9.49 -5.41 14.23
CA ALA A 312 -10.35 -4.86 15.28
C ALA A 312 -11.44 -5.84 15.71
N ASP A 313 -12.06 -6.56 14.77
CA ASP A 313 -13.08 -7.56 15.08
C ASP A 313 -12.48 -8.72 15.89
N ARG A 314 -11.28 -9.17 15.55
CA ARG A 314 -10.58 -10.26 16.27
C ARG A 314 -10.17 -9.83 17.68
N ILE A 315 -9.72 -8.59 17.84
CA ILE A 315 -9.42 -8.01 19.16
C ILE A 315 -10.69 -7.98 20.00
N VAL A 316 -11.79 -7.49 19.45
CA VAL A 316 -13.08 -7.44 20.15
C VAL A 316 -13.57 -8.86 20.51
N ALA A 317 -13.53 -9.80 19.57
CA ALA A 317 -13.96 -11.17 19.81
C ALA A 317 -13.17 -11.81 20.95
N GLY A 318 -11.84 -11.62 20.97
CA GLY A 318 -10.97 -12.11 22.04
C GLY A 318 -11.14 -11.38 23.38
N LEU A 319 -11.75 -10.20 23.43
CA LEU A 319 -12.09 -9.51 24.68
C LEU A 319 -13.46 -9.95 25.26
N THR A 320 -14.31 -10.58 24.45
CA THR A 320 -15.71 -10.90 24.80
C THR A 320 -15.92 -12.31 25.37
N ILE A 321 -14.85 -12.99 25.78
CA ILE A 321 -14.90 -14.38 26.23
C ILE A 321 -15.57 -14.47 27.60
N ASN A 322 -16.22 -15.61 27.84
CA ASN A 322 -16.76 -15.95 29.14
C ASN A 322 -15.64 -15.94 30.22
N PRO A 323 -15.75 -15.10 31.27
CA PRO A 323 -14.80 -15.04 32.38
C PRO A 323 -14.58 -16.38 33.09
N ALA A 324 -15.53 -17.32 32.97
CA ALA A 324 -15.42 -18.68 33.51
C ALA A 324 -14.29 -19.52 32.89
N SER A 325 -13.75 -19.11 31.74
CA SER A 325 -12.61 -19.79 31.08
C SER A 325 -11.25 -19.52 31.74
N GLY A 326 -11.17 -18.54 32.65
CA GLY A 326 -9.91 -18.14 33.30
C GLY A 326 -8.91 -17.43 32.37
N LEU A 327 -9.23 -17.27 31.09
CA LEU A 327 -8.39 -16.61 30.08
C LEU A 327 -8.77 -15.15 29.92
N LEU A 328 -7.78 -14.27 29.90
CA LEU A 328 -7.98 -12.83 29.64
C LEU A 328 -8.14 -12.53 28.15
N PHE A 329 -7.62 -13.39 27.27
CA PHE A 329 -7.78 -13.30 25.82
C PHE A 329 -7.59 -14.66 25.15
N ALA A 330 -8.53 -15.03 24.30
CA ALA A 330 -8.56 -16.20 23.44
C ALA A 330 -9.64 -16.03 22.37
N ILE A 331 -9.31 -16.39 21.13
CA ILE A 331 -10.28 -16.32 20.04
C ILE A 331 -10.87 -17.71 19.88
N ASP A 332 -12.19 -17.79 19.77
CA ASP A 332 -12.84 -19.05 19.42
C ASP A 332 -12.24 -19.60 18.12
N MET A 333 -11.82 -20.87 18.13
CA MET A 333 -11.10 -21.46 17.00
C MET A 333 -11.94 -21.48 15.71
N LYS A 334 -13.26 -21.66 15.82
CA LYS A 334 -14.17 -21.63 14.67
C LYS A 334 -14.29 -20.20 14.14
N TYR A 335 -14.41 -19.23 15.05
CA TYR A 335 -14.42 -17.82 14.68
C TYR A 335 -13.15 -17.42 13.93
N GLN A 336 -11.98 -17.79 14.48
CA GLN A 336 -10.67 -17.49 13.89
C GLN A 336 -10.54 -18.06 12.49
N LYS A 337 -10.88 -19.34 12.29
CA LYS A 337 -10.82 -20.00 10.97
C LYS A 337 -11.72 -19.34 9.93
N GLY A 338 -12.95 -18.98 10.31
CA GLY A 338 -13.86 -18.26 9.43
C GLY A 338 -13.29 -16.90 9.00
N MET A 339 -12.70 -16.15 9.94
CA MET A 339 -12.10 -14.86 9.65
C MET A 339 -10.77 -14.93 8.89
N ASP A 340 -10.00 -16.01 9.05
CA ASP A 340 -8.77 -16.22 8.29
C ASP A 340 -9.06 -16.53 6.82
N LEU A 341 -10.13 -17.28 6.55
CA LEU A 341 -10.63 -17.47 5.18
C LEU A 341 -11.15 -16.17 4.57
N ALA A 342 -11.86 -15.36 5.36
CA ALA A 342 -12.30 -14.03 4.93
C ALA A 342 -11.12 -13.07 4.68
N LEU A 343 -10.07 -13.14 5.51
CA LEU A 343 -8.84 -12.37 5.31
C LEU A 343 -8.09 -12.83 4.06
N LEU A 344 -8.11 -14.12 3.73
CA LEU A 344 -7.57 -14.60 2.46
C LEU A 344 -8.30 -13.98 1.27
N ASN A 345 -9.64 -13.96 1.32
CA ASN A 345 -10.46 -13.30 0.29
C ASN A 345 -10.09 -11.80 0.16
N PHE A 346 -9.90 -11.11 1.28
CA PHE A 346 -9.40 -9.74 1.31
C PHE A 346 -8.03 -9.59 0.61
N LEU A 347 -7.07 -10.45 0.91
CA LEU A 347 -5.72 -10.38 0.34
C LEU A 347 -5.69 -10.68 -1.17
N ILE A 348 -6.67 -11.43 -1.69
CA ILE A 348 -6.85 -11.65 -3.13
C ILE A 348 -7.46 -10.42 -3.81
N LEU A 349 -8.31 -9.66 -3.10
CA LEU A 349 -9.02 -8.48 -3.62
C LEU A 349 -8.17 -7.21 -3.65
N VAL A 350 -7.30 -7.01 -2.65
CA VAL A 350 -6.45 -5.82 -2.55
C VAL A 350 -5.61 -5.56 -3.81
N PRO A 351 -4.90 -6.56 -4.38
CA PRO A 351 -4.08 -6.34 -5.57
C PRO A 351 -4.89 -5.93 -6.80
N LEU A 352 -6.11 -6.45 -6.97
CA LEU A 352 -7.02 -5.99 -8.04
C LEU A 352 -7.35 -4.50 -7.86
N VAL A 353 -7.76 -4.09 -6.66
CA VAL A 353 -8.12 -2.70 -6.40
C VAL A 353 -6.94 -1.76 -6.56
N GLN A 354 -5.73 -2.20 -6.23
CA GLN A 354 -4.50 -1.45 -6.52
C GLN A 354 -4.29 -1.25 -8.01
N TYR A 355 -4.42 -2.30 -8.81
CA TYR A 355 -4.37 -2.20 -10.27
C TYR A 355 -5.43 -1.26 -10.85
N LEU A 356 -6.68 -1.37 -10.38
CA LEU A 356 -7.77 -0.49 -10.80
C LEU A 356 -7.49 0.97 -10.41
N GLY A 357 -6.99 1.21 -9.20
CA GLY A 357 -6.58 2.51 -8.71
C GLY A 357 -5.46 3.12 -9.55
N TYR A 358 -4.40 2.35 -9.81
CA TYR A 358 -3.28 2.76 -10.66
C TYR A 358 -3.76 3.14 -12.07
N THR A 359 -4.60 2.31 -12.68
CA THR A 359 -5.14 2.56 -14.02
C THR A 359 -5.99 3.83 -14.04
N PHE A 360 -6.82 4.03 -13.01
CA PHE A 360 -7.67 5.21 -12.87
C PHE A 360 -6.85 6.51 -12.72
N ILE A 361 -5.86 6.51 -11.82
CA ILE A 361 -5.00 7.67 -11.56
C ILE A 361 -4.13 8.00 -12.78
N SER A 362 -3.56 6.98 -13.43
CA SER A 362 -2.75 7.15 -14.65
C SER A 362 -3.58 7.79 -15.77
N TYR A 363 -4.83 7.35 -15.93
CA TYR A 363 -5.76 7.96 -16.88
C TYR A 363 -6.06 9.43 -16.53
N TRP A 364 -6.37 9.71 -15.26
CA TRP A 364 -6.64 11.07 -14.80
C TRP A 364 -5.47 11.98 -15.11
N TYR A 365 -4.26 11.64 -14.68
CA TYR A 365 -3.08 12.49 -14.89
C TYR A 365 -2.73 12.68 -16.36
N SER A 366 -2.79 11.63 -17.18
CA SER A 366 -2.51 11.73 -18.61
C SER A 366 -3.46 12.72 -19.31
N LYS A 367 -4.75 12.73 -18.92
CA LYS A 367 -5.75 13.60 -19.53
C LYS A 367 -5.83 15.00 -18.92
N SER A 368 -5.43 15.17 -17.66
CA SER A 368 -5.34 16.49 -17.02
C SER A 368 -4.32 17.41 -17.70
N LYS A 369 -3.23 16.87 -18.26
CA LYS A 369 -2.18 17.66 -18.94
C LYS A 369 -2.65 18.35 -20.23
N ILE A 370 -3.73 17.88 -20.86
CA ILE A 370 -4.23 18.36 -22.17
C ILE A 370 -5.63 19.00 -21.98
N LEU A 371 -6.02 19.28 -20.73
CA LEU A 371 -7.37 19.68 -20.42
C LEU A 371 -7.61 21.16 -20.77
N THR A 372 -8.59 21.41 -21.62
CA THR A 372 -9.13 22.76 -21.88
C THR A 372 -10.44 22.96 -21.12
N VAL A 373 -10.76 24.21 -20.74
CA VAL A 373 -11.97 24.57 -19.98
C VAL A 373 -13.24 24.04 -20.65
N HIS A 374 -13.29 24.05 -21.99
CA HIS A 374 -14.43 23.58 -22.77
C HIS A 374 -14.70 22.07 -22.64
N ASN A 375 -13.68 21.27 -22.32
CA ASN A 375 -13.78 19.81 -22.23
C ASN A 375 -13.93 19.29 -20.78
N LEU A 376 -13.96 20.17 -19.78
CA LEU A 376 -13.99 19.82 -18.36
C LEU A 376 -15.20 18.93 -18.00
N ALA A 377 -16.39 19.26 -18.50
CA ALA A 377 -17.61 18.50 -18.22
C ALA A 377 -17.56 17.07 -18.80
N LYS A 378 -17.08 16.94 -20.04
CA LYS A 378 -16.91 15.64 -20.71
C LYS A 378 -15.86 14.78 -20.02
N PHE A 379 -14.77 15.39 -19.57
CA PHE A 379 -13.73 14.72 -18.78
C PHE A 379 -14.26 14.23 -17.43
N SER A 380 -14.95 15.09 -16.68
CA SER A 380 -15.59 14.72 -15.41
C SER A 380 -16.54 13.53 -15.61
N SER A 381 -17.47 13.61 -16.57
CA SER A 381 -18.39 12.50 -16.87
C SER A 381 -17.66 11.19 -17.21
N ARG A 382 -16.53 11.25 -17.91
CA ARG A 382 -15.73 10.06 -18.23
C ARG A 382 -15.03 9.49 -17.01
N LEU A 383 -14.53 10.32 -16.09
CA LEU A 383 -13.97 9.86 -14.81
C LEU A 383 -15.04 9.18 -13.96
N PHE A 384 -16.26 9.73 -13.91
CA PHE A 384 -17.40 9.09 -13.24
C PHE A 384 -17.71 7.70 -13.83
N PHE A 385 -17.72 7.58 -15.15
CA PHE A 385 -17.93 6.29 -15.82
C PHE A 385 -16.84 5.27 -15.46
N LEU A 386 -15.56 5.67 -15.52
CA LEU A 386 -14.43 4.79 -15.18
C LEU A 386 -14.44 4.39 -13.70
N TYR A 387 -14.85 5.29 -12.81
CA TYR A 387 -15.01 4.98 -11.40
C TYR A 387 -16.05 3.89 -11.19
N TRP A 388 -17.25 4.03 -11.77
CA TRP A 388 -18.29 3.00 -11.66
C TRP A 388 -17.92 1.68 -12.33
N LEU A 389 -17.20 1.73 -13.46
CA LEU A 389 -16.68 0.54 -14.11
C LEU A 389 -15.70 -0.22 -13.17
N ALA A 390 -14.81 0.50 -12.48
CA ALA A 390 -13.90 -0.10 -11.50
C ALA A 390 -14.66 -0.76 -10.34
N ILE A 391 -15.73 -0.11 -9.84
CA ILE A 391 -16.60 -0.69 -8.80
C ILE A 391 -17.28 -1.98 -9.29
N ILE A 392 -17.82 -1.98 -10.52
CA ILE A 392 -18.45 -3.18 -11.10
C ILE A 392 -17.44 -4.32 -11.25
N MET A 393 -16.23 -4.02 -11.75
CA MET A 393 -15.17 -5.03 -11.85
C MET A 393 -14.77 -5.59 -10.48
N ALA A 394 -14.69 -4.74 -9.45
CA ALA A 394 -14.42 -5.18 -8.09
C ALA A 394 -15.55 -6.09 -7.53
N ILE A 395 -16.82 -5.80 -7.83
CA ILE A 395 -17.96 -6.65 -7.43
C ILE A 395 -17.90 -8.02 -8.12
N ILE A 396 -17.64 -8.06 -9.42
CA ILE A 396 -17.55 -9.32 -10.18
C ILE A 396 -16.42 -10.18 -9.64
N PHE A 397 -15.24 -9.57 -9.43
CA PHE A 397 -14.09 -10.28 -8.90
C PHE A 397 -14.27 -10.70 -7.44
N PHE A 398 -15.01 -9.92 -6.63
CA PHE A 398 -15.41 -10.34 -5.29
C PHE A 398 -16.23 -11.63 -5.32
N GLY A 399 -17.22 -11.73 -6.22
CA GLY A 399 -18.00 -12.96 -6.38
C GLY A 399 -17.12 -14.17 -6.73
N LEU A 400 -16.17 -13.99 -7.66
CA LEU A 400 -15.21 -15.03 -8.01
C LEU A 400 -14.30 -15.41 -6.83
N SER A 401 -13.78 -14.42 -6.11
CA SER A 401 -12.87 -14.63 -4.98
C SER A 401 -13.57 -15.32 -3.79
N VAL A 402 -14.85 -15.00 -3.54
CA VAL A 402 -15.68 -15.71 -2.55
C VAL A 402 -15.93 -17.15 -2.99
N PHE A 403 -16.19 -17.40 -4.27
CA PHE A 403 -16.33 -18.76 -4.79
C PHE A 403 -15.04 -19.57 -4.60
N LEU A 404 -13.87 -18.99 -4.89
CA LEU A 404 -12.58 -19.65 -4.69
C LEU A 404 -12.29 -19.92 -3.20
N THR A 405 -12.55 -18.96 -2.32
CA THR A 405 -12.21 -19.08 -0.90
C THR A 405 -13.24 -19.91 -0.13
N VAL A 406 -14.50 -19.49 -0.11
CA VAL A 406 -15.56 -20.15 0.66
C VAL A 406 -16.17 -21.34 -0.09
N GLY A 407 -16.16 -21.33 -1.41
CA GLY A 407 -16.70 -22.45 -2.20
C GLY A 407 -15.74 -23.64 -2.30
N ILE A 408 -14.46 -23.39 -2.59
CA ILE A 408 -13.45 -24.44 -2.85
C ILE A 408 -12.58 -24.72 -1.63
N LEU A 409 -12.04 -23.69 -0.97
CA LEU A 409 -11.09 -23.85 0.13
C LEU A 409 -11.75 -24.05 1.51
N ARG A 410 -13.08 -24.20 1.58
CA ARG A 410 -13.74 -24.49 2.85
C ARG A 410 -13.43 -25.92 3.32
N PRO A 411 -13.24 -26.14 4.64
CA PRO A 411 -13.18 -27.48 5.20
C PRO A 411 -14.51 -28.23 5.10
N ASP A 412 -14.45 -29.54 4.84
CA ASP A 412 -15.64 -30.41 4.70
C ASP A 412 -16.48 -30.54 5.97
N ASN A 413 -15.89 -30.25 7.14
CA ASN A 413 -16.53 -30.37 8.45
C ASN A 413 -17.28 -29.12 8.91
N TRP A 414 -17.36 -28.08 8.09
CA TRP A 414 -18.00 -26.81 8.48
C TRP A 414 -19.53 -26.89 8.44
N THR A 415 -20.12 -26.31 9.48
CA THR A 415 -21.57 -26.14 9.64
C THR A 415 -22.05 -24.84 8.99
N GLN A 416 -23.36 -24.73 8.75
CA GLN A 416 -23.97 -23.54 8.14
C GLN A 416 -23.63 -22.21 8.85
N PRO A 417 -23.58 -22.13 10.21
CA PRO A 417 -23.18 -20.91 10.90
C PRO A 417 -21.74 -20.45 10.60
N GLU A 418 -20.80 -21.39 10.50
CA GLU A 418 -19.38 -21.10 10.23
C GLU A 418 -19.21 -20.56 8.80
N ILE A 419 -19.92 -21.14 7.83
CA ILE A 419 -19.96 -20.67 6.44
C ILE A 419 -20.53 -19.25 6.38
N MET A 420 -21.66 -19.01 7.06
CA MET A 420 -22.31 -17.71 7.06
C MET A 420 -21.41 -16.63 7.69
N GLN A 421 -20.71 -16.98 8.77
CA GLN A 421 -19.75 -16.09 9.41
C GLN A 421 -18.60 -15.71 8.46
N ALA A 422 -18.03 -16.68 7.74
CA ALA A 422 -16.98 -16.42 6.75
C ALA A 422 -17.48 -15.50 5.63
N LEU A 423 -18.71 -15.72 5.14
CA LEU A 423 -19.34 -14.85 4.13
C LEU A 423 -19.54 -13.41 4.64
N TRP A 424 -19.95 -13.24 5.90
CA TRP A 424 -20.08 -11.92 6.53
C TRP A 424 -18.72 -11.23 6.68
N GLY A 425 -17.68 -11.99 7.02
CA GLY A 425 -16.31 -11.49 7.03
C GLY A 425 -15.87 -11.02 5.64
N CYS A 426 -16.13 -11.83 4.60
CA CYS A 426 -15.86 -11.48 3.22
C CYS A 426 -16.56 -10.17 2.81
N LEU A 427 -17.82 -10.00 3.18
CA LEU A 427 -18.59 -8.79 2.89
C LEU A 427 -18.00 -7.55 3.59
N GLY A 428 -17.63 -7.67 4.86
CA GLY A 428 -17.02 -6.56 5.61
C GLY A 428 -15.68 -6.14 5.01
N TYR A 429 -14.82 -7.10 4.67
CA TYR A 429 -13.58 -6.83 3.96
C TYR A 429 -13.79 -6.28 2.55
N PHE A 430 -14.85 -6.68 1.85
CA PHE A 430 -15.18 -6.12 0.54
C PHE A 430 -15.49 -4.62 0.62
N PHE A 431 -16.33 -4.20 1.57
CA PHE A 431 -16.57 -2.77 1.79
C PHE A 431 -15.28 -2.04 2.16
N PHE A 432 -14.43 -2.66 2.99
CA PHE A 432 -13.13 -2.09 3.31
C PHE A 432 -12.25 -1.91 2.05
N VAL A 433 -12.19 -2.92 1.16
CA VAL A 433 -11.45 -2.86 -0.11
C VAL A 433 -11.97 -1.75 -1.04
N LEU A 434 -13.28 -1.56 -1.14
CA LEU A 434 -13.85 -0.42 -1.89
C LEU A 434 -13.45 0.92 -1.26
N GLY A 435 -13.37 0.99 0.08
CA GLY A 435 -12.81 2.14 0.77
C GLY A 435 -11.31 2.34 0.49
N LEU A 436 -10.51 1.27 0.37
CA LEU A 436 -9.10 1.35 0.00
C LEU A 436 -8.92 1.85 -1.44
N PHE A 437 -9.78 1.44 -2.38
CA PHE A 437 -9.81 1.99 -3.74
C PHE A 437 -9.95 3.52 -3.71
N ASN A 438 -10.93 4.01 -2.96
CA ASN A 438 -11.15 5.44 -2.77
C ASN A 438 -9.95 6.10 -2.07
N GLY A 439 -9.36 5.42 -1.09
CA GLY A 439 -8.15 5.84 -0.40
C GLY A 439 -6.99 6.04 -1.36
N LEU A 440 -6.73 5.09 -2.26
CA LEU A 440 -5.65 5.20 -3.26
C LEU A 440 -5.82 6.45 -4.13
N ILE A 441 -7.03 6.69 -4.64
CA ILE A 441 -7.34 7.90 -5.43
C ILE A 441 -7.05 9.17 -4.61
N LEU A 442 -7.57 9.25 -3.40
CA LEU A 442 -7.40 10.41 -2.54
C LEU A 442 -5.93 10.63 -2.11
N PHE A 443 -5.14 9.57 -1.95
CA PHE A 443 -3.71 9.67 -1.64
C PHE A 443 -2.94 10.27 -2.81
N SER A 444 -3.28 9.88 -4.04
CA SER A 444 -2.71 10.49 -5.24
C SER A 444 -3.09 11.96 -5.40
N LEU A 445 -4.24 12.37 -4.87
CA LEU A 445 -4.65 13.78 -4.81
C LEU A 445 -4.10 14.52 -3.59
N ASN A 446 -3.09 13.98 -2.90
CA ASN A 446 -2.47 14.53 -1.69
C ASN A 446 -3.45 14.78 -0.52
N GLN A 447 -4.56 14.04 -0.46
CA GLN A 447 -5.58 14.15 0.60
C GLN A 447 -5.40 13.08 1.69
N GLY A 448 -4.16 12.74 2.05
CA GLY A 448 -3.85 11.67 3.01
C GLY A 448 -4.50 11.86 4.38
N PHE A 449 -4.50 13.09 4.92
CA PHE A 449 -5.18 13.41 6.18
C PHE A 449 -6.69 13.16 6.13
N ALA A 450 -7.31 13.41 4.97
CA ALA A 450 -8.74 13.24 4.80
C ALA A 450 -9.12 11.75 4.90
N ILE A 451 -8.29 10.86 4.34
CA ILE A 451 -8.49 9.42 4.38
C ILE A 451 -8.22 8.88 5.78
N PHE A 452 -7.12 9.30 6.41
CA PHE A 452 -6.77 8.90 7.77
C PHE A 452 -7.93 9.17 8.74
N ARG A 453 -8.51 10.38 8.70
CA ARG A 453 -9.68 10.72 9.52
C ARG A 453 -10.89 9.81 9.26
N THR A 454 -11.17 9.50 8.00
CA THR A 454 -12.30 8.59 7.68
C THR A 454 -12.05 7.16 8.13
N LEU A 455 -10.80 6.70 8.10
CA LEU A 455 -10.41 5.38 8.55
C LEU A 455 -10.50 5.25 10.08
N ILE A 456 -10.11 6.30 10.82
CA ILE A 456 -10.28 6.32 12.28
C ILE A 456 -11.77 6.27 12.68
N ILE A 457 -12.63 7.03 12.00
CA ILE A 457 -14.08 6.96 12.25
C ILE A 457 -14.60 5.54 11.98
N ALA A 458 -14.20 4.92 10.87
CA ALA A 458 -14.57 3.55 10.55
C ALA A 458 -14.06 2.52 11.57
N LEU A 459 -12.83 2.69 12.06
CA LEU A 459 -12.24 1.84 13.10
C LEU A 459 -13.03 1.93 14.40
N LEU A 460 -13.41 3.14 14.82
CA LEU A 460 -14.24 3.34 16.01
C LEU A 460 -15.61 2.67 15.85
N VAL A 461 -16.25 2.80 14.69
CA VAL A 461 -17.51 2.10 14.41
C VAL A 461 -17.33 0.59 14.46
N ASN A 462 -16.24 0.06 13.89
CA ASN A 462 -15.94 -1.37 13.93
C ASN A 462 -15.86 -1.88 15.38
N ILE A 463 -15.06 -1.22 16.21
CA ILE A 463 -14.88 -1.59 17.62
C ILE A 463 -16.19 -1.45 18.40
N VAL A 464 -16.90 -0.33 18.28
CA VAL A 464 -18.13 -0.06 19.08
C VAL A 464 -19.26 -1.00 18.71
N VAL A 465 -19.54 -1.16 17.41
CA VAL A 465 -20.62 -2.05 16.94
C VAL A 465 -20.27 -3.51 17.22
N GLY A 466 -19.02 -3.90 16.94
CA GLY A 466 -18.53 -5.25 17.23
C GLY A 466 -18.65 -5.58 18.72
N TYR A 467 -18.17 -4.70 19.59
CA TYR A 467 -18.15 -4.94 21.04
C TYR A 467 -19.57 -5.02 21.62
N THR A 468 -20.46 -4.14 21.16
CA THR A 468 -21.86 -4.12 21.59
C THR A 468 -22.55 -5.43 21.21
N LEU A 469 -22.47 -5.83 19.93
CA LEU A 469 -23.15 -7.04 19.44
C LEU A 469 -22.55 -8.33 20.03
N ALA A 470 -21.24 -8.35 20.24
CA ALA A 470 -20.55 -9.47 20.87
C ALA A 470 -21.02 -9.70 22.31
N HIS A 471 -21.23 -8.63 23.09
CA HIS A 471 -21.73 -8.72 24.46
C HIS A 471 -23.24 -9.00 24.54
N THR A 472 -24.05 -8.48 23.62
CA THR A 472 -25.51 -8.60 23.71
C THR A 472 -26.05 -9.91 23.12
N ILE A 473 -25.40 -10.46 22.10
CA ILE A 473 -25.91 -11.62 21.35
C ILE A 473 -24.96 -12.80 21.47
N SER A 474 -23.77 -12.69 20.86
CA SER A 474 -22.75 -13.73 20.83
C SER A 474 -21.48 -13.21 20.16
N VAL A 475 -20.33 -13.78 20.54
CA VAL A 475 -19.01 -13.50 19.96
C VAL A 475 -19.00 -13.58 18.42
N PHE A 476 -19.81 -14.47 17.82
CA PHE A 476 -19.92 -14.60 16.36
C PHE A 476 -20.44 -13.33 15.66
N PHE A 477 -21.18 -12.47 16.36
CA PHE A 477 -21.71 -11.22 15.80
C PHE A 477 -20.68 -10.08 15.76
N THR A 478 -19.47 -10.30 16.27
CA THR A 478 -18.38 -9.31 16.17
C THR A 478 -18.08 -8.92 14.72
N VAL A 479 -18.30 -9.84 13.76
CA VAL A 479 -18.14 -9.61 12.32
C VAL A 479 -19.01 -8.47 11.79
N PHE A 480 -20.17 -8.20 12.41
CA PHE A 480 -21.01 -7.07 12.00
C PHE A 480 -20.36 -5.71 12.31
N GLY A 481 -19.45 -5.65 13.29
CA GLY A 481 -18.56 -4.51 13.49
C GLY A 481 -17.70 -4.25 12.25
N LEU A 482 -17.06 -5.29 11.71
CA LEU A 482 -16.25 -5.21 10.49
C LEU A 482 -17.08 -4.72 9.29
N ILE A 483 -18.30 -5.25 9.14
CA ILE A 483 -19.23 -4.83 8.08
C ILE A 483 -19.60 -3.35 8.23
N ALA A 484 -20.04 -2.93 9.42
CA ALA A 484 -20.46 -1.56 9.68
C ALA A 484 -19.31 -0.57 9.49
N GLY A 485 -18.13 -0.87 10.04
CA GLY A 485 -16.93 -0.07 9.89
C GLY A 485 -16.49 0.02 8.42
N GLY A 486 -16.49 -1.10 7.70
CA GLY A 486 -16.08 -1.16 6.29
C GLY A 486 -17.03 -0.34 5.41
N PHE A 487 -18.34 -0.46 5.66
CA PHE A 487 -19.36 0.31 4.98
C PHE A 487 -19.24 1.82 5.23
N VAL A 488 -18.99 2.23 6.48
CA VAL A 488 -18.74 3.63 6.83
C VAL A 488 -17.49 4.15 6.12
N PHE A 489 -16.41 3.37 6.09
CA PHE A 489 -15.19 3.74 5.37
C PHE A 489 -15.45 3.94 3.87
N MET A 490 -16.16 2.99 3.24
CA MET A 490 -16.55 3.06 1.83
C MET A 490 -17.35 4.33 1.52
N ILE A 491 -18.38 4.65 2.31
CA ILE A 491 -19.24 5.81 2.07
C ILE A 491 -18.49 7.12 2.27
N LEU A 492 -17.77 7.27 3.39
CA LEU A 492 -17.10 8.53 3.71
C LEU A 492 -15.95 8.84 2.75
N SER A 493 -15.18 7.82 2.38
CA SER A 493 -14.14 7.95 1.35
C SER A 493 -14.74 8.21 -0.03
N GLY A 494 -15.81 7.49 -0.40
CA GLY A 494 -16.52 7.67 -1.66
C GLY A 494 -17.06 9.09 -1.84
N LYS A 495 -17.71 9.65 -0.81
CA LYS A 495 -18.18 11.06 -0.82
C LYS A 495 -17.07 12.06 -1.17
N LYS A 496 -15.85 11.83 -0.69
CA LYS A 496 -14.69 12.68 -0.99
C LYS A 496 -14.18 12.49 -2.42
N VAL A 497 -14.12 11.25 -2.90
CA VAL A 497 -13.80 10.97 -4.31
C VAL A 497 -14.82 11.64 -5.22
N PHE A 498 -16.12 11.46 -4.96
CA PHE A 498 -17.19 12.12 -5.72
C PHE A 498 -17.05 13.64 -5.75
N LYS A 499 -16.63 14.26 -4.64
CA LYS A 499 -16.32 15.71 -4.60
C LYS A 499 -15.13 16.06 -5.50
N ALA A 500 -14.08 15.24 -5.53
CA ALA A 500 -12.93 15.43 -6.40
C ALA A 500 -13.28 15.24 -7.89
N LEU A 501 -14.13 14.26 -8.23
CA LEU A 501 -14.56 14.02 -9.61
C LEU A 501 -15.42 15.16 -10.18
N LYS A 502 -16.18 15.86 -9.33
CA LYS A 502 -16.98 17.03 -9.74
C LYS A 502 -16.12 18.23 -10.15
N LYS A 503 -14.92 18.37 -9.60
CA LYS A 503 -13.97 19.46 -9.89
C LYS A 503 -12.57 18.89 -10.12
N PRO A 504 -12.37 18.18 -11.25
CA PRO A 504 -11.18 17.37 -11.44
C PRO A 504 -9.91 18.21 -11.70
N ASP A 505 -10.09 19.42 -12.20
CA ASP A 505 -9.07 20.47 -12.35
C ASP A 505 -8.55 20.93 -10.98
N TYR A 506 -9.43 21.36 -10.09
CA TYR A 506 -9.08 21.82 -8.75
C TYR A 506 -8.44 20.71 -7.91
N ALA A 507 -8.97 19.48 -8.03
CA ALA A 507 -8.40 18.31 -7.36
C ALA A 507 -7.00 17.96 -7.87
N TYR A 508 -6.72 18.14 -9.16
CA TYR A 508 -5.39 17.95 -9.74
C TYR A 508 -4.39 19.00 -9.21
N TYR A 509 -4.76 20.29 -9.22
CA TYR A 509 -3.90 21.36 -8.68
C TYR A 509 -3.61 21.20 -7.18
N LEU A 510 -4.60 20.78 -6.39
CA LEU A 510 -4.40 20.46 -4.97
C LEU A 510 -3.45 19.28 -4.73
N GLY A 511 -3.31 18.38 -5.71
CA GLY A 511 -2.40 17.25 -5.66
C GLY A 511 -0.93 17.65 -5.62
N GLY A 512 -0.59 18.90 -5.95
CA GLY A 512 0.77 19.43 -5.88
C GLY A 512 1.70 18.89 -6.97
N TYR A 513 1.21 18.87 -8.21
CA TYR A 513 1.99 18.56 -9.40
C TYR A 513 2.03 19.75 -10.36
#